data_AF-A0A7X6R6H9-F1
#
_entry.id   AF-A0A7X6R6H9-F1
#
_cell.length_a   1.000
_cell.length_b   1.000
_cell.length_c   1.000
_cell.angle_alpha   90.00
_cell.angle_beta   90.00
_cell.angle_gamma   90.00
#
_symmetry.space_group_name_H-M   'P 1'
#
loop_
_entity.id
_entity.type
_entity.pdbx_description
1 polymer ?
#
loop_
_entity_poly.entity_id
_entity_poly.type
_entity_poly.pdbx_seq_one_letter_code
_entity_poly.pdbx_strand_id
1 'polypeptide(L)'
;MWAISAEGGKEIRHLDRLLDVTRNALLYAPRAILVEGLSEALLLPAFAERVLAPADHAGPADVLAARQAWERFHGTTMLLVEGVGFPTYLKLLLTPVGDSRIAQRIALITDTDRAAGEDDPQRIVNYDAEAERHGRERLGVFAGERSLEPQLWQASNEGVLRDAFLACHPQSQHRWDTILESDDPSRAF
;
A
#
# COMPACT_ATOMS: atom_id res chain seq x y z
N MET A 1 -18.86 15.59 -31.33
CA MET A 1 -17.98 14.43 -31.56
C MET A 1 -16.64 14.76 -30.92
N TRP A 2 -16.43 14.36 -29.66
CA TRP A 2 -15.21 14.66 -28.93
C TRP A 2 -14.21 13.54 -29.21
N ALA A 3 -13.13 13.84 -29.91
CA ALA A 3 -12.05 12.89 -30.13
C ALA A 3 -11.30 12.70 -28.80
N ILE A 4 -11.44 11.53 -28.19
CA ILE A 4 -10.66 11.13 -27.02
C ILE A 4 -9.21 11.02 -27.48
N SER A 5 -8.31 11.80 -26.89
CA SER A 5 -6.88 11.73 -27.18
C SER A 5 -6.34 10.33 -26.87
N ALA A 6 -5.23 9.91 -27.50
CA ALA A 6 -4.61 8.61 -27.25
C ALA A 6 -4.27 8.39 -25.76
N GLU A 7 -4.02 9.48 -25.03
CA GLU A 7 -3.80 9.52 -23.58
C GLU A 7 -5.09 9.27 -22.79
N GLY A 8 -6.20 9.93 -23.14
CA GLY A 8 -7.52 9.67 -22.56
C GLY A 8 -7.98 8.22 -22.78
N GLY A 9 -7.61 7.61 -23.91
CA GLY A 9 -7.89 6.19 -24.15
C GLY A 9 -7.12 5.23 -23.23
N LYS A 10 -5.91 5.59 -22.78
CA LYS A 10 -5.16 4.79 -21.80
C LYS A 10 -5.75 4.94 -20.39
N GLU A 11 -6.11 6.16 -20.00
CA GLU A 11 -6.77 6.41 -18.70
C GLU A 11 -8.10 5.66 -18.60
N ILE A 12 -8.92 5.69 -19.65
CA ILE A 12 -10.21 4.97 -19.68
C ILE A 12 -10.00 3.46 -19.58
N ARG A 13 -9.05 2.87 -20.32
CA ARG A 13 -8.76 1.43 -20.17
C ARG A 13 -8.19 1.05 -18.81
N HIS A 14 -7.50 1.98 -18.15
CA HIS A 14 -7.09 1.79 -16.77
C HIS A 14 -8.36 1.78 -15.89
N LEU A 15 -9.20 2.82 -15.99
CA LEU A 15 -10.50 2.95 -15.29
C LEU A 15 -11.46 1.78 -15.52
N ASP A 16 -11.53 1.21 -16.72
CA ASP A 16 -12.40 0.06 -17.01
C ASP A 16 -11.93 -1.20 -16.26
N ARG A 17 -10.61 -1.38 -16.08
CA ARG A 17 -10.08 -2.37 -15.13
C ARG A 17 -10.33 -1.96 -13.68
N LEU A 18 -10.40 -0.66 -13.39
CA LEU A 18 -10.68 -0.15 -12.05
C LEU A 18 -12.12 -0.35 -11.60
N LEU A 19 -13.08 -0.41 -12.51
CA LEU A 19 -14.51 -0.47 -12.21
C LEU A 19 -15.09 -1.89 -12.33
N ASP A 20 -14.24 -2.92 -12.38
CA ASP A 20 -14.68 -4.31 -12.26
C ASP A 20 -15.39 -4.56 -10.91
N VAL A 21 -16.34 -5.49 -10.90
CA VAL A 21 -17.49 -5.64 -10.00
C VAL A 21 -17.15 -5.51 -8.50
N THR A 22 -15.93 -5.84 -8.07
CA THR A 22 -15.46 -5.76 -6.68
C THR A 22 -14.90 -4.40 -6.25
N ARG A 23 -14.38 -3.59 -7.19
CA ARG A 23 -13.82 -2.25 -6.89
C ARG A 23 -14.89 -1.15 -6.79
N ASN A 24 -16.16 -1.45 -7.08
CA ASN A 24 -17.29 -0.53 -6.84
C ASN A 24 -17.42 -0.07 -5.38
N ALA A 25 -16.87 -0.81 -4.41
CA ALA A 25 -16.80 -0.40 -3.01
C ALA A 25 -16.16 0.99 -2.85
N LEU A 26 -15.28 1.40 -3.77
CA LEU A 26 -14.64 2.70 -3.81
C LEU A 26 -15.61 3.88 -3.85
N LEU A 27 -16.71 3.74 -4.58
CA LEU A 27 -17.68 4.81 -4.78
C LEU A 27 -18.44 5.15 -3.50
N TYR A 28 -18.37 4.27 -2.50
CA TYR A 28 -19.10 4.38 -1.24
C TYR A 28 -18.18 4.49 -0.03
N ALA A 29 -16.87 4.37 -0.22
CA ALA A 29 -15.91 4.35 0.87
C ALA A 29 -15.35 5.76 1.16
N PRO A 30 -15.64 6.36 2.32
CA PRO A 30 -15.07 7.65 2.68
C PRO A 30 -13.56 7.57 2.93
N ARG A 31 -13.02 6.36 3.15
CA ARG A 31 -11.61 6.10 3.42
C ARG A 31 -11.11 4.99 2.50
N ALA A 32 -9.93 5.20 1.91
CA ALA A 32 -9.26 4.17 1.12
C ALA A 32 -7.79 3.99 1.53
N ILE A 33 -7.31 2.75 1.45
CA ILE A 33 -5.88 2.43 1.43
C ILE A 33 -5.57 1.92 0.02
N LEU A 34 -4.69 2.59 -0.70
CA LEU A 34 -4.18 2.14 -1.99
C LEU A 34 -2.85 1.45 -1.74
N VAL A 35 -2.73 0.19 -2.16
CA VAL A 35 -1.47 -0.57 -2.09
C VAL A 35 -0.99 -0.95 -3.47
N GLU A 36 0.31 -1.05 -3.63
CA GLU A 36 0.95 -1.42 -4.89
C GLU A 36 0.63 -2.86 -5.32
N GLY A 37 0.74 -3.83 -4.41
CA GLY A 37 0.62 -5.26 -4.71
C GLY A 37 -0.24 -6.06 -3.74
N LEU A 38 -0.23 -7.38 -3.95
CA LEU A 38 -0.95 -8.35 -3.11
C LEU A 38 -0.25 -8.59 -1.77
N SER A 39 1.09 -8.50 -1.73
CA SER A 39 1.88 -8.70 -0.51
C SER A 39 1.43 -7.73 0.60
N GLU A 40 1.32 -6.44 0.29
CA GLU A 40 0.85 -5.42 1.23
C GLU A 40 -0.60 -5.70 1.65
N ALA A 41 -1.47 -6.04 0.70
CA ALA A 41 -2.88 -6.28 0.99
C ALA A 41 -3.10 -7.44 1.95
N LEU A 42 -2.25 -8.48 1.87
CA LEU A 42 -2.30 -9.63 2.78
C LEU A 42 -1.68 -9.33 4.14
N LEU A 43 -0.60 -8.55 4.18
CA LEU A 43 0.16 -8.31 5.40
C LEU A 43 -0.35 -7.12 6.23
N LEU A 44 -0.94 -6.09 5.60
CA LEU A 44 -1.46 -4.92 6.30
C LEU A 44 -2.46 -5.25 7.40
N PRO A 45 -3.42 -6.19 7.23
CA PRO A 45 -4.28 -6.63 8.33
C PRO A 45 -3.48 -7.19 9.50
N ALA A 46 -2.49 -8.05 9.25
CA ALA A 46 -1.65 -8.64 10.29
C ALA A 46 -0.74 -7.61 10.98
N PHE A 47 -0.29 -6.57 10.27
CA PHE A 47 0.42 -5.44 10.87
C PHE A 47 -0.51 -4.56 11.69
N ALA A 48 -1.70 -4.26 11.17
CA ALA A 48 -2.68 -3.45 11.86
C ALA A 48 -3.08 -4.10 13.21
N GLU A 49 -3.21 -5.43 13.28
CA GLU A 49 -3.50 -6.13 14.56
C GLU A 49 -2.48 -5.80 15.64
N ARG A 50 -1.20 -5.67 15.26
CA ARG A 50 -0.10 -5.37 16.18
C ARG A 50 0.03 -3.88 16.45
N VAL A 51 -0.04 -3.06 15.41
CA VAL A 51 0.18 -1.60 15.49
C VAL A 51 -0.98 -0.88 16.17
N LEU A 52 -2.20 -1.39 16.00
CA LEU A 52 -3.40 -0.81 16.58
C LEU A 52 -3.81 -1.47 17.91
N ALA A 53 -3.04 -2.46 18.38
CA ALA A 53 -3.25 -3.05 19.69
C ALA A 53 -3.00 -2.02 20.80
N PRO A 54 -3.79 -2.04 21.88
CA PRO A 54 -3.46 -1.26 23.06
C PRO A 54 -2.17 -1.81 23.70
N ALA A 55 -1.39 -0.94 24.34
CA ALA A 55 -0.24 -1.37 25.13
C ALA A 55 -0.68 -2.25 26.32
N ASP A 56 0.23 -3.10 26.83
CA ASP A 56 -0.06 -4.08 27.90
C ASP A 56 -0.64 -3.46 29.20
N HIS A 57 -0.37 -2.18 29.44
CA HIS A 57 -0.84 -1.42 30.62
C HIS A 57 -1.70 -0.22 30.24
N ALA A 58 -2.35 -0.29 29.07
CA ALA A 58 -3.24 0.74 28.55
C ALA A 58 -4.40 1.05 29.50
N GLY A 59 -4.69 2.34 29.69
CA GLY A 59 -5.88 2.77 30.41
C GLY A 59 -7.16 2.54 29.59
N PRO A 60 -8.35 2.68 30.20
CA PRO A 60 -9.62 2.51 29.48
C PRO A 60 -9.78 3.40 28.24
N ALA A 61 -9.22 4.62 28.27
CA ALA A 61 -9.24 5.54 27.14
C ALA A 61 -8.39 5.04 25.96
N ASP A 62 -7.21 4.49 26.24
CA ASP A 62 -6.30 3.97 25.21
C ASP A 62 -6.87 2.71 24.56
N VAL A 63 -7.49 1.83 25.36
CA VAL A 63 -8.20 0.64 24.86
C VAL A 63 -9.36 1.04 23.94
N LEU A 64 -10.13 2.07 24.31
CA LEU A 64 -11.20 2.61 23.46
C LEU A 64 -10.63 3.20 22.17
N ALA A 65 -9.54 3.96 22.24
CA ALA A 65 -8.89 4.55 21.07
C ALA A 65 -8.35 3.48 20.10
N ALA A 66 -7.71 2.44 20.64
CA ALA A 66 -7.23 1.27 19.90
C ALA A 66 -8.38 0.56 19.18
N ARG A 67 -9.47 0.28 19.90
CA ARG A 67 -10.69 -0.31 19.31
C ARG A 67 -11.26 0.56 18.18
N GLN A 68 -11.39 1.86 18.39
CA GLN A 68 -11.89 2.75 17.35
C GLN A 68 -10.93 2.83 16.15
N ALA A 69 -9.62 2.74 16.37
CA ALA A 69 -8.64 2.66 15.29
C ALA A 69 -8.80 1.37 14.48
N TRP A 70 -8.99 0.24 15.16
CA TRP A 70 -9.28 -1.06 14.56
C TRP A 70 -10.57 -1.05 13.73
N GLU A 71 -11.65 -0.51 14.28
CA GLU A 71 -12.93 -0.33 13.56
C GLU A 71 -12.77 0.57 12.34
N ARG A 72 -11.99 1.66 12.43
CA ARG A 72 -11.68 2.53 11.29
C ARG A 72 -10.84 1.82 10.22
N PHE A 73 -9.89 0.97 10.61
CA PHE A 73 -9.09 0.19 9.67
C PHE A 73 -9.98 -0.78 8.89
N HIS A 74 -10.82 -1.56 9.58
CA HIS A 74 -11.77 -2.47 8.92
C HIS A 74 -12.84 -1.76 8.09
N GLY A 75 -13.27 -0.56 8.48
CA GLY A 75 -14.18 0.27 7.72
C GLY A 75 -13.53 1.00 6.53
N THR A 76 -12.21 0.87 6.35
CA THR A 76 -11.47 1.47 5.23
C THR A 76 -11.39 0.49 4.08
N THR A 77 -11.72 0.94 2.88
CA THR A 77 -11.62 0.11 1.68
C THR A 77 -10.16 -0.01 1.25
N MET A 78 -9.64 -1.23 1.18
CA MET A 78 -8.30 -1.50 0.68
C MET A 78 -8.36 -1.85 -0.81
N LEU A 79 -7.49 -1.22 -1.59
CA LEU A 79 -7.38 -1.43 -3.02
C LEU A 79 -5.99 -1.86 -3.41
N LEU A 80 -5.94 -2.95 -4.18
CA LEU A 80 -4.75 -3.36 -4.88
C LEU A 80 -4.72 -2.64 -6.23
N VAL A 81 -3.70 -1.81 -6.41
CA VAL A 81 -3.48 -1.05 -7.65
C VAL A 81 -2.88 -1.93 -8.74
N GLU A 82 -2.18 -3.01 -8.35
CA GLU A 82 -1.47 -3.95 -9.23
C GLU A 82 -0.39 -3.23 -10.04
N GLY A 83 0.50 -2.56 -9.31
CA GLY A 83 1.62 -1.75 -9.80
C GLY A 83 1.53 -0.29 -9.36
N VAL A 84 2.27 0.59 -10.04
CA VAL A 84 2.42 2.01 -9.67
C VAL A 84 1.40 2.96 -10.32
N GLY A 85 0.23 2.43 -10.69
CA GLY A 85 -0.83 3.14 -11.43
C GLY A 85 -1.67 4.13 -10.61
N PHE A 86 -1.18 4.61 -9.46
CA PHE A 86 -1.94 5.45 -8.52
C PHE A 86 -2.57 6.73 -9.09
N PRO A 87 -1.98 7.48 -10.06
CA PRO A 87 -2.54 8.75 -10.53
C PRO A 87 -4.00 8.66 -10.99
N THR A 88 -4.39 7.56 -11.64
CA THR A 88 -5.76 7.37 -12.11
C THR A 88 -6.75 7.24 -10.95
N TYR A 89 -6.36 6.54 -9.88
CA TYR A 89 -7.17 6.40 -8.66
C TYR A 89 -7.25 7.72 -7.90
N LEU A 90 -6.12 8.43 -7.74
CA LEU A 90 -6.10 9.72 -7.07
C LEU A 90 -6.98 10.73 -7.81
N LYS A 91 -6.89 10.78 -9.14
CA LYS A 91 -7.76 11.61 -9.99
C LYS A 91 -9.23 11.26 -9.78
N LEU A 92 -9.61 9.99 -9.82
CA LEU A 92 -11.00 9.56 -9.62
C LEU A 92 -11.51 9.92 -8.22
N LEU A 93 -10.73 9.61 -7.18
CA LEU A 93 -11.17 9.67 -5.80
C LEU A 93 -11.13 11.10 -5.21
N LEU A 94 -10.18 11.91 -5.66
CA LEU A 94 -9.91 13.24 -5.09
C LEU A 94 -10.38 14.40 -5.97
N THR A 95 -10.73 14.18 -7.25
CA THR A 95 -11.30 15.27 -8.07
C THR A 95 -12.68 15.65 -7.53
N PRO A 96 -12.92 16.90 -7.12
CA PRO A 96 -14.24 17.33 -6.70
C PRO A 96 -15.18 17.46 -7.90
N VAL A 97 -16.44 17.08 -7.70
CA VAL A 97 -17.57 17.34 -8.60
C VAL A 97 -18.63 18.06 -7.79
N GLY A 98 -18.77 19.37 -8.03
CA GLY A 98 -19.50 20.27 -7.13
C GLY A 98 -18.80 20.34 -5.76
N ASP A 99 -19.58 20.23 -4.68
CA ASP A 99 -19.07 20.24 -3.30
C ASP A 99 -18.66 18.85 -2.79
N SER A 100 -18.79 17.82 -3.63
CA SER A 100 -18.54 16.43 -3.25
C SER A 100 -17.31 15.87 -3.94
N ARG A 101 -16.70 14.88 -3.29
CA ARG A 101 -15.67 14.00 -3.83
C ARG A 101 -15.90 12.60 -3.26
N ILE A 102 -15.33 11.58 -3.89
CA ILE A 102 -15.58 10.20 -3.49
C ILE A 102 -14.85 9.89 -2.17
N ALA A 103 -13.53 10.08 -2.11
CA ALA A 103 -12.76 9.78 -0.92
C ALA A 103 -12.53 11.03 -0.05
N GLN A 104 -12.75 10.87 1.25
CA GLN A 104 -12.46 11.91 2.24
C GLN A 104 -11.05 11.77 2.81
N ARG A 105 -10.50 10.54 2.87
CA ARG A 105 -9.11 10.26 3.26
C ARG A 105 -8.55 9.07 2.48
N ILE A 106 -7.30 9.19 2.04
CA ILE A 106 -6.56 8.16 1.31
C ILE A 106 -5.20 7.98 1.96
N ALA A 107 -4.81 6.74 2.20
CA ALA A 107 -3.41 6.37 2.45
C ALA A 107 -2.90 5.61 1.22
N LEU A 108 -1.83 6.10 0.61
CA LEU A 108 -1.12 5.45 -0.49
C LEU A 108 0.12 4.79 0.08
N ILE A 109 0.25 3.48 -0.11
CA ILE A 109 1.39 2.66 0.33
C ILE A 109 2.02 2.04 -0.92
N THR A 110 3.29 2.34 -1.15
CA THR A 110 4.05 1.92 -2.33
C THR A 110 5.52 1.87 -1.96
N ASP A 111 6.35 1.32 -2.83
CA ASP A 111 7.79 1.32 -2.65
C ASP A 111 8.44 2.36 -3.57
N THR A 112 9.59 2.87 -3.17
CA THR A 112 10.39 3.79 -4.00
C THR A 112 11.22 3.05 -5.05
N ASP A 113 11.53 1.76 -4.83
CA ASP A 113 12.46 0.95 -5.64
C ASP A 113 13.80 1.60 -5.93
N ARG A 114 14.21 2.60 -5.14
CA ARG A 114 15.45 3.33 -5.38
C ARG A 114 16.64 2.52 -4.89
N ALA A 115 17.80 2.68 -5.52
CA ALA A 115 19.03 2.15 -4.93
C ALA A 115 19.45 3.00 -3.72
N ALA A 116 20.28 2.43 -2.86
CA ALA A 116 20.78 3.14 -1.68
C ALA A 116 21.55 4.40 -2.10
N GLY A 117 21.14 5.55 -1.56
CA GLY A 117 21.75 6.85 -1.85
C GLY A 117 21.22 7.56 -3.10
N GLU A 118 20.22 6.99 -3.78
CA GLU A 118 19.53 7.66 -4.88
C GLU A 118 18.37 8.55 -4.38
N ASP A 119 18.08 9.59 -5.15
CA ASP A 119 16.91 10.44 -4.96
C ASP A 119 15.62 9.66 -5.23
N ASP A 120 14.52 10.15 -4.69
CA ASP A 120 13.22 9.54 -4.92
C ASP A 120 12.83 9.63 -6.41
N PRO A 121 12.26 8.54 -6.98
CA PRO A 121 11.85 8.57 -8.37
C PRO A 121 10.73 9.59 -8.58
N GLN A 122 10.66 10.16 -9.79
CA GLN A 122 9.69 11.20 -10.12
C GLN A 122 8.23 10.84 -9.78
N ARG A 123 7.88 9.55 -9.80
CA ARG A 123 6.53 9.09 -9.40
C ARG A 123 6.19 9.44 -7.94
N ILE A 124 7.14 9.27 -7.02
CA ILE A 124 6.95 9.53 -5.59
C ILE A 124 6.87 11.04 -5.36
N VAL A 125 7.77 11.80 -6.00
CA VAL A 125 7.72 13.27 -6.02
C VAL A 125 6.36 13.78 -6.50
N ASN A 126 5.80 13.16 -7.55
CA ASN A 126 4.48 13.52 -8.05
C ASN A 126 3.36 13.18 -7.05
N TYR A 127 3.44 12.04 -6.35
CA TYR A 127 2.44 11.69 -5.32
C TYR A 127 2.51 12.64 -4.13
N ASP A 128 3.70 13.05 -3.71
CA ASP A 128 3.87 14.07 -2.66
C ASP A 128 3.32 15.42 -3.09
N ALA A 129 3.53 15.83 -4.34
CA ALA A 129 2.93 17.05 -4.86
C ALA A 129 1.39 16.99 -4.87
N GLU A 130 0.80 15.83 -5.19
CA GLU A 130 -0.64 15.61 -5.07
C GLU A 130 -1.10 15.65 -3.61
N ALA A 131 -0.32 15.13 -2.67
CA ALA A 131 -0.61 15.18 -1.23
C ALA A 131 -0.63 16.63 -0.71
N GLU A 132 0.34 17.45 -1.11
CA GLU A 132 0.35 18.89 -0.79
C GLU A 132 -0.85 19.62 -1.42
N ARG A 133 -1.13 19.36 -2.69
CA ARG A 133 -2.25 19.96 -3.41
C ARG A 133 -3.59 19.66 -2.75
N HIS A 134 -3.77 18.43 -2.27
CA HIS A 134 -5.03 17.97 -1.68
C HIS A 134 -5.07 18.08 -0.16
N GLY A 135 -3.99 18.46 0.51
CA GLY A 135 -3.85 18.42 1.96
C GLY A 135 -3.44 17.03 2.46
N ARG A 136 -2.35 16.97 3.24
CA ARG A 136 -1.78 15.71 3.76
C ARG A 136 -2.70 14.97 4.73
N GLU A 137 -3.67 15.66 5.32
CA GLU A 137 -4.73 15.03 6.12
C GLU A 137 -5.69 14.20 5.26
N ARG A 138 -5.81 14.55 3.97
CA ARG A 138 -6.68 13.88 2.99
C ARG A 138 -5.93 12.84 2.18
N LEU A 139 -4.68 13.11 1.78
CA LEU A 139 -3.83 12.14 1.08
C LEU A 139 -2.51 11.99 1.83
N GLY A 140 -2.33 10.84 2.48
CA GLY A 140 -1.04 10.42 3.02
C GLY A 140 -0.30 9.55 2.01
N VAL A 141 0.97 9.84 1.76
CA VAL A 141 1.86 9.03 0.92
C VAL A 141 2.90 8.39 1.84
N PHE A 142 2.98 7.06 1.79
CA PHE A 142 3.87 6.25 2.62
C PHE A 142 4.70 5.38 1.68
N ALA A 143 5.91 5.84 1.39
CA ALA A 143 6.80 5.19 0.45
C ALA A 143 7.91 4.42 1.19
N GLY A 144 8.01 3.11 0.96
CA GLY A 144 9.11 2.27 1.47
C GLY A 144 10.43 2.60 0.77
N GLU A 145 11.56 2.49 1.48
CA GLU A 145 12.88 2.79 0.89
C GLU A 145 13.28 1.80 -0.22
N ARG A 146 12.73 0.59 -0.19
CA ARG A 146 12.91 -0.50 -1.17
C ARG A 146 11.60 -1.24 -1.31
N SER A 147 11.56 -2.37 -2.02
CA SER A 147 10.38 -3.23 -2.00
C SER A 147 10.06 -3.75 -0.59
N LEU A 148 8.81 -4.18 -0.36
CA LEU A 148 8.37 -4.69 0.94
C LEU A 148 9.20 -5.88 1.44
N GLU A 149 9.50 -6.87 0.60
CA GLU A 149 10.11 -8.14 1.02
C GLU A 149 11.49 -7.97 1.67
N PRO A 150 12.45 -7.20 1.08
CA PRO A 150 13.70 -6.82 1.74
C PRO A 150 13.52 -6.07 3.06
N GLN A 151 12.45 -5.29 3.21
CA GLN A 151 12.19 -4.53 4.45
C GLN A 151 11.64 -5.43 5.57
N LEU A 152 11.01 -6.56 5.22
CA LEU A 152 10.60 -7.57 6.20
C LEU A 152 11.77 -8.37 6.75
N TRP A 153 12.92 -8.35 6.06
CA TRP A 153 14.12 -9.08 6.48
C TRP A 153 14.69 -8.51 7.77
N GLN A 154 14.47 -9.24 8.86
CA GLN A 154 15.04 -8.98 10.18
C GLN A 154 15.34 -10.31 10.86
N ALA A 155 16.32 -10.36 11.75
CA ALA A 155 16.67 -11.60 12.47
C ALA A 155 15.48 -12.22 13.21
N SER A 156 14.54 -11.40 13.71
CA SER A 156 13.31 -11.87 14.35
C SER A 156 12.30 -12.48 13.39
N ASN A 157 12.37 -12.14 12.09
CA ASN A 157 11.44 -12.58 11.05
C ASN A 157 11.99 -13.73 10.20
N GLU A 158 13.31 -13.98 10.22
CA GLU A 158 13.98 -14.98 9.38
C GLU A 158 13.28 -16.34 9.40
N GLY A 159 12.97 -16.86 10.60
CA GLY A 159 12.32 -18.17 10.73
C GLY A 159 10.96 -18.23 10.02
N VAL A 160 10.12 -17.20 10.19
CA VAL A 160 8.81 -17.12 9.53
C VAL A 160 8.95 -16.97 8.02
N LEU A 161 9.90 -16.14 7.56
CA LEU A 161 10.17 -15.95 6.13
C LEU A 161 10.66 -17.25 5.48
N ARG A 162 11.55 -17.99 6.17
CA ARG A 162 12.03 -19.30 5.72
C ARG A 162 10.89 -20.29 5.60
N ASP A 163 10.09 -20.41 6.64
CA ASP A 163 9.02 -21.40 6.70
C ASP A 163 7.97 -21.10 5.62
N ALA A 164 7.65 -19.82 5.38
CA ALA A 164 6.79 -19.40 4.27
C ALA A 164 7.41 -19.71 2.90
N PHE A 165 8.70 -19.40 2.70
CA PHE A 165 9.41 -19.69 1.45
C PHE A 165 9.42 -21.19 1.14
N LEU A 166 9.72 -22.04 2.12
CA LEU A 166 9.76 -23.49 1.95
C LEU A 166 8.36 -24.11 1.81
N ALA A 167 7.33 -23.53 2.41
CA ALA A 167 5.96 -23.95 2.17
C ALA A 167 5.55 -23.74 0.70
N CYS A 168 5.98 -22.64 0.08
CA CYS A 168 5.74 -22.35 -1.33
C CYS A 168 6.70 -23.13 -2.26
N HIS A 169 7.94 -23.36 -1.81
CA HIS A 169 9.00 -24.02 -2.59
C HIS A 169 9.72 -25.13 -1.78
N PRO A 170 9.09 -26.29 -1.57
CA PRO A 170 9.58 -27.32 -0.64
C PRO A 170 10.96 -27.91 -0.96
N GLN A 171 11.40 -27.82 -2.22
CA GLN A 171 12.68 -28.38 -2.68
C GLN A 171 13.79 -27.32 -2.77
N SER A 172 13.53 -26.09 -2.33
CA SER A 172 14.42 -24.94 -2.52
C SER A 172 15.27 -24.59 -1.30
N GLN A 173 15.47 -25.51 -0.35
CA GLN A 173 16.33 -25.28 0.83
C GLN A 173 17.70 -24.70 0.47
N HIS A 174 18.34 -25.25 -0.56
CA HIS A 174 19.63 -24.76 -1.05
C HIS A 174 19.62 -23.28 -1.47
N ARG A 175 18.49 -22.77 -1.98
CA ARG A 175 18.35 -21.34 -2.33
C ARG A 175 18.25 -20.49 -1.08
N TRP A 176 17.53 -20.97 -0.07
CA TRP A 176 17.47 -20.29 1.22
C TRP A 176 18.85 -20.21 1.87
N ASP A 177 19.60 -21.30 1.86
CA ASP A 177 20.96 -21.35 2.42
C ASP A 177 21.87 -20.36 1.68
N THR A 178 21.73 -20.24 0.35
CA THR A 178 22.46 -19.24 -0.47
C THR A 178 22.16 -17.80 -0.05
N ILE A 179 20.91 -17.50 0.31
CA ILE A 179 20.51 -16.16 0.81
C ILE A 179 21.20 -15.86 2.13
N LEU A 180 21.21 -16.82 3.07
CA LEU A 180 21.84 -16.67 4.39
C LEU A 180 23.37 -16.53 4.31
N GLU A 181 24.01 -17.18 3.34
CA GLU A 181 25.45 -17.11 3.12
C GLU A 181 25.90 -15.81 2.40
N SER A 182 24.96 -15.02 1.88
CA SER A 182 25.27 -13.79 1.15
C SER A 182 25.76 -12.66 2.08
N ASP A 183 26.54 -11.73 1.52
CA ASP A 183 27.04 -10.56 2.26
C ASP A 183 25.91 -9.64 2.77
N ASP A 184 24.76 -9.66 2.11
CA ASP A 184 23.55 -8.92 2.50
C ASP A 184 22.30 -9.76 2.22
N PRO A 185 21.87 -10.60 3.18
CA PRO A 185 20.70 -11.47 3.01
C PRO A 185 19.41 -10.71 2.70
N SER A 186 19.29 -9.45 3.16
CA SER A 186 18.12 -8.62 2.84
C SER A 186 18.03 -8.26 1.36
N ARG A 187 19.16 -8.27 0.64
CA ARG A 187 19.24 -8.01 -0.80
C ARG A 187 19.20 -9.28 -1.64
N ALA A 188 19.55 -10.42 -1.04
CA ALA A 188 19.52 -11.71 -1.71
C ALA A 188 18.14 -12.40 -1.62
N PHE A 189 17.34 -12.04 -0.61
CA PHE A 189 15.94 -12.43 -0.45
C PHE A 189 15.05 -11.73 -1.49
#